data_AF-A0A7S2UEP2-F1
#
_entry.id   AF-A0A7S2UEP2-F1
#
_cell.length_a   1.000
_cell.length_b   1.000
_cell.length_c   1.000
_cell.angle_alpha   90.00
_cell.angle_beta   90.00
_cell.angle_gamma   90.00
#
_symmetry.space_group_name_H-M   'P 1'
#
loop_
_entity.id
_entity.type
_entity.pdbx_description
1 polymer ?
#
loop_
_entity_poly.entity_id
_entity_poly.type
_entity_poly.pdbx_seq_one_letter_code
_entity_poly.pdbx_strand_id
1 'polypeptide(L)'
;KSWRWPNPVMLTRPHDSGLGLTVWNASHVQTARQVAPIITPAYPAMNSSLSVSRQTLQILHEEFCRGHAIVDKLWKDHQQKQQSGAAIDGEAWRELFEPSDFFISYPYYLSL
;
A
#
# COMPACT_ATOMS: atom_id res chain seq x y z
N LYS A 1 2.85 -8.74 0.13
CA LYS A 1 2.37 -9.89 0.97
C LYS A 1 2.77 -9.80 2.45
N SER A 2 3.96 -9.33 2.83
CA SER A 2 4.55 -9.61 4.16
C SER A 2 4.68 -8.42 5.13
N TRP A 3 4.11 -7.25 4.83
CA TRP A 3 4.14 -6.17 5.82
C TRP A 3 3.21 -6.51 7.00
N ARG A 4 3.77 -6.53 8.22
CA ARG A 4 3.03 -6.86 9.44
C ARG A 4 2.41 -5.60 10.03
N TRP A 5 1.27 -5.19 9.49
CA TRP A 5 0.46 -4.14 10.10
C TRP A 5 0.10 -4.51 11.56
N PRO A 6 0.10 -3.55 12.51
CA PRO A 6 0.23 -2.10 12.33
C PRO A 6 1.68 -1.58 12.46
N ASN A 7 2.71 -2.39 12.20
CA ASN A 7 4.08 -1.87 12.24
C ASN A 7 4.21 -0.66 11.29
N PRO A 8 4.81 0.45 11.73
CA PRO A 8 4.84 1.69 10.96
C PRO A 8 5.84 1.62 9.81
N VAL A 9 5.44 2.10 8.65
CA VAL A 9 6.36 2.38 7.55
C VAL A 9 7.03 3.72 7.86
N MET A 10 8.34 3.70 8.09
CA MET A 10 9.14 4.88 8.44
C MET A 10 10.33 5.00 7.50
N LEU A 11 10.52 6.18 6.91
CA LEU A 11 11.70 6.51 6.09
C LEU A 11 12.86 7.05 6.95
N THR A 12 12.52 7.75 8.04
CA THR A 12 13.43 8.30 9.03
C THR A 12 12.87 8.04 10.42
N ARG A 13 13.70 8.12 11.47
CA ARG A 13 13.20 8.07 12.85
C ARG A 13 12.52 9.40 13.17
N PRO A 14 11.26 9.40 13.64
CA PRO A 14 10.64 10.59 14.20
C PRO A 14 11.54 11.20 15.29
N HIS A 15 11.79 12.49 15.22
CA HIS A 15 12.52 13.25 16.23
C HIS A 15 11.67 14.43 16.68
N ASP A 16 11.89 14.86 17.92
CA ASP A 16 11.29 16.07 18.46
C ASP A 16 12.30 17.22 18.34
N SER A 17 11.90 18.30 17.65
CA SER A 17 12.71 19.50 17.46
C SER A 17 12.50 20.54 18.58
N GLY A 18 11.70 20.25 19.61
CA GLY A 18 11.44 21.15 20.73
C GLY A 18 10.56 22.35 20.39
N LEU A 19 9.86 22.34 19.25
CA LEU A 19 9.00 23.43 18.80
C LEU A 19 7.54 23.29 19.29
N GLY A 20 7.28 22.36 20.22
CA GLY A 20 5.97 22.18 20.87
C GLY A 20 4.89 21.57 19.98
N LEU A 21 5.24 21.00 18.82
CA LEU A 21 4.29 20.30 17.96
C LEU A 21 4.28 18.80 18.29
N THR A 22 3.12 18.17 18.19
CA THR A 22 2.97 16.74 18.42
C THR A 22 3.70 15.93 17.35
N VAL A 23 4.59 15.04 17.78
CA VAL A 23 5.28 14.08 16.91
C VAL A 23 4.68 12.69 17.12
N TRP A 24 4.49 11.96 16.02
CA TRP A 24 3.99 10.60 16.03
C TRP A 24 4.92 9.68 16.83
N ASN A 25 4.32 8.88 17.72
CA ASN A 25 5.02 7.89 18.55
C ASN A 25 4.14 6.66 18.72
N ALA A 26 4.66 5.46 18.46
CA ALA A 26 3.95 4.18 18.59
C ALA A 26 3.47 3.88 20.02
N SER A 27 4.09 4.47 21.03
CA SER A 27 3.77 4.25 22.45
C SER A 27 2.57 5.07 22.93
N HIS A 28 2.11 6.04 22.14
CA HIS A 28 0.98 6.88 22.53
C HIS A 28 -0.35 6.13 22.35
N VAL A 29 -1.25 6.24 23.34
CA VAL A 29 -2.58 5.60 23.28
C VAL A 29 -3.39 6.03 22.06
N GLN A 30 -3.22 7.28 21.61
CA GLN A 30 -3.92 7.82 20.44
C GLN A 30 -3.47 7.17 19.12
N THR A 31 -2.18 6.83 18.99
CA THR A 31 -1.62 6.21 17.80
C THR A 31 -1.82 4.69 17.79
N ALA A 32 -2.02 4.07 18.96
CA ALA A 32 -2.24 2.62 19.12
C ALA A 32 -3.45 2.07 18.35
N ARG A 33 -4.42 2.93 17.98
CA ARG A 33 -5.60 2.52 17.19
C ARG A 33 -5.38 2.58 15.68
N GLN A 34 -4.27 3.15 15.22
CA GLN A 34 -3.96 3.31 13.79
C GLN A 34 -3.58 1.96 13.19
N VAL A 35 -4.22 1.59 12.08
CA VAL A 35 -4.10 0.22 11.52
C VAL A 35 -3.04 0.10 10.43
N ALA A 36 -2.72 1.20 9.75
CA ALA A 36 -1.76 1.20 8.65
C ALA A 36 -0.81 2.41 8.71
N PRO A 37 -0.05 2.65 9.79
CA PRO A 37 0.71 3.88 9.95
C PRO A 37 1.84 4.03 8.91
N ILE A 38 1.78 5.11 8.14
CA ILE A 38 2.82 5.53 7.17
C ILE A 38 3.30 6.91 7.61
N ILE A 39 4.54 7.01 8.07
CA ILE A 39 4.99 8.19 8.80
C ILE A 39 5.69 9.18 7.89
N THR A 40 5.26 10.45 7.93
CA THR A 40 5.92 11.54 7.20
C THR A 40 7.35 11.74 7.72
N PRO A 41 8.34 11.94 6.85
CA PRO A 41 9.75 11.93 7.25
C PRO A 41 10.23 13.22 7.92
N ALA A 42 9.54 14.34 7.70
CA ALA A 42 9.89 15.66 8.20
C ALA A 42 9.16 15.98 9.51
N TYR A 43 9.78 16.81 10.35
CA TYR A 43 9.15 17.32 11.57
C TYR A 43 7.99 18.28 11.26
N PRO A 44 6.85 18.20 12.00
CA PRO A 44 6.51 17.14 12.93
C PRO A 44 6.08 15.86 12.17
N ALA A 45 6.69 14.73 12.51
CA ALA A 45 6.37 13.47 11.87
C ALA A 45 4.95 13.03 12.26
N MET A 46 4.12 12.67 11.29
CA MET A 46 2.70 12.33 11.45
C MET A 46 2.34 11.12 10.60
N ASN A 47 1.23 10.46 10.92
CA ASN A 47 0.70 9.40 10.08
C ASN A 47 -0.04 10.01 8.86
N SER A 48 0.38 9.69 7.63
CA SER A 48 -0.24 10.16 6.39
C SER A 48 -1.48 9.36 5.99
N SER A 49 -1.69 8.18 6.57
CA SER A 49 -2.79 7.24 6.29
C SER A 49 -3.80 7.15 7.45
N LEU A 50 -4.08 8.29 8.12
CA LEU A 50 -5.02 8.35 9.25
C LEU A 50 -6.45 7.92 8.90
N SER A 51 -6.87 8.12 7.66
CA SER A 51 -8.21 7.74 7.18
C SER A 51 -8.36 6.25 6.88
N VAL A 52 -7.28 5.48 6.93
CA VAL A 52 -7.34 4.03 6.64
C VAL A 52 -8.03 3.32 7.81
N SER A 53 -9.12 2.61 7.47
CA SER A 53 -9.84 1.73 8.38
C SER A 53 -9.35 0.29 8.21
N ARG A 54 -9.81 -0.63 9.08
CA ARG A 54 -9.48 -2.06 8.94
C ARG A 54 -9.98 -2.62 7.61
N GLN A 55 -11.16 -2.18 7.16
CA GLN A 55 -11.81 -2.61 5.95
C GLN A 55 -11.06 -2.10 4.71
N THR A 56 -10.69 -0.82 4.67
CA THR A 56 -9.93 -0.30 3.53
C THR A 56 -8.51 -0.88 3.49
N LEU A 57 -7.90 -1.14 4.65
CA LEU A 57 -6.63 -1.87 4.72
C LEU A 57 -6.73 -3.29 4.17
N GLN A 58 -7.83 -3.99 4.44
CA GLN A 58 -8.07 -5.32 3.89
C GLN A 58 -8.12 -5.28 2.36
N ILE A 59 -8.91 -4.37 1.79
CA ILE A 59 -9.02 -4.19 0.33
C ILE A 59 -7.65 -3.85 -0.27
N LEU A 60 -6.89 -2.94 0.36
CA LEU A 60 -5.52 -2.62 -0.06
C LEU A 60 -4.62 -3.86 -0.04
N HIS A 61 -4.73 -4.72 0.98
CA HIS A 61 -3.94 -5.94 1.08
C HIS A 61 -4.27 -6.94 -0.04
N GLU A 62 -5.55 -7.09 -0.37
CA GLU A 62 -6.03 -7.91 -1.49
C GLU A 62 -5.46 -7.38 -2.82
N GLU A 63 -5.52 -6.07 -3.07
CA GLU A 63 -4.93 -5.44 -4.25
C GLU A 63 -3.40 -5.57 -4.32
N PHE A 64 -2.69 -5.45 -3.19
CA PHE A 64 -1.25 -5.73 -3.15
C PHE A 64 -0.93 -7.18 -3.49
N CYS A 65 -1.79 -8.13 -3.12
CA CYS A 65 -1.62 -9.53 -3.48
C CYS A 65 -1.90 -9.78 -4.96
N ARG A 66 -2.98 -9.20 -5.51
CA ARG A 66 -3.32 -9.26 -6.93
C ARG A 66 -2.20 -8.68 -7.80
N GLY A 67 -1.78 -7.44 -7.52
CA GLY A 67 -0.71 -6.77 -8.25
C GLY A 67 0.61 -7.53 -8.20
N HIS A 68 0.96 -8.12 -7.05
CA HIS A 68 2.16 -8.96 -6.95
C HIS A 68 2.09 -10.20 -7.85
N ALA A 69 0.95 -10.90 -7.90
CA ALA A 69 0.79 -12.08 -8.74
C ALA A 69 0.96 -11.76 -10.24
N ILE A 70 0.38 -10.64 -10.68
CA ILE A 70 0.50 -10.16 -12.07
C ILE A 70 1.96 -9.79 -12.36
N VAL A 71 2.60 -8.98 -11.51
CA VAL A 71 4.00 -8.55 -11.73
C VAL A 71 4.98 -9.72 -11.69
N ASP A 72 4.76 -10.72 -10.82
CA ASP A 72 5.61 -11.93 -10.76
C ASP A 72 5.50 -12.76 -12.04
N LYS A 73 4.30 -12.90 -12.60
CA LYS A 73 4.08 -13.53 -13.92
C LYS A 73 4.80 -12.75 -15.03
N LEU A 74 4.61 -11.43 -15.08
CA LEU A 74 5.27 -10.57 -16.07
C LEU A 74 6.79 -10.65 -15.99
N TRP A 75 7.34 -10.70 -14.77
CA TRP A 75 8.76 -10.82 -14.54
C TRP A 75 9.33 -12.13 -15.07
N LYS A 76 8.65 -13.26 -14.85
CA LYS A 76 9.04 -14.58 -15.38
C LYS A 76 8.99 -14.62 -16.90
N ASP A 77 7.91 -14.10 -17.50
CA ASP A 77 7.76 -14.02 -18.95
C ASP A 77 8.87 -13.15 -19.57
N HIS A 78 9.22 -12.04 -18.92
CA HIS A 78 10.32 -11.17 -19.34
C HIS A 78 11.68 -11.89 -19.29
N GLN A 79 11.97 -12.63 -18.22
CA GLN A 79 13.20 -13.42 -18.10
C GLN A 79 13.33 -14.47 -19.21
N GLN A 80 12.22 -15.10 -19.61
CA GLN A 80 12.19 -16.08 -20.68
C GLN A 80 12.39 -15.44 -22.07
N LYS A 81 11.75 -14.29 -22.34
CA LYS A 81 11.85 -13.57 -23.62
C LYS A 81 13.21 -12.90 -23.83
N GLN A 82 13.89 -12.45 -22.77
CA GLN A 82 15.26 -11.94 -22.89
C GLN A 82 16.22 -13.00 -23.44
N GLN A 83 16.02 -14.28 -23.12
CA GLN A 83 16.85 -15.37 -23.63
C GLN A 83 16.59 -15.66 -25.12
N SER A 84 15.41 -15.31 -25.65
CA SER A 84 15.04 -15.48 -27.06
C SER A 84 15.23 -14.23 -27.92
N GLY A 85 15.67 -13.10 -27.35
CA GLY A 85 15.87 -11.83 -28.07
C GLY A 85 14.57 -11.11 -28.46
N ALA A 86 13.43 -11.51 -27.91
CA ALA A 86 12.14 -10.90 -28.21
C ALA A 86 11.91 -9.62 -27.39
N ALA A 87 11.40 -8.56 -28.03
CA ALA A 87 11.08 -7.30 -27.37
C ALA A 87 9.92 -7.45 -26.35
N ILE A 88 9.92 -6.58 -25.34
CA ILE A 88 8.81 -6.46 -24.38
C ILE A 88 7.64 -5.79 -25.10
N ASP A 89 6.50 -6.48 -25.14
CA ASP A 89 5.26 -5.93 -25.67
C ASP A 89 4.68 -4.92 -24.66
N GLY A 90 4.28 -3.73 -25.13
CA GLY A 90 3.65 -2.69 -24.31
C GLY A 90 2.31 -3.14 -23.71
N GLU A 91 1.64 -4.11 -24.34
CA GLU A 91 0.39 -4.72 -23.84
C GLU A 91 0.59 -5.56 -22.57
N ALA A 92 1.84 -5.89 -22.20
CA ALA A 92 2.13 -6.73 -21.04
C ALA A 92 1.59 -6.16 -19.71
N TRP A 93 1.45 -4.83 -19.60
CA TRP A 93 0.96 -4.18 -18.38
C TRP A 93 -0.56 -4.02 -18.30
N ARG A 94 -1.29 -4.37 -19.37
CA ARG A 94 -2.73 -4.11 -19.46
C ARG A 94 -3.53 -4.73 -18.30
N GLU A 95 -3.19 -5.96 -17.93
CA GLU A 95 -3.84 -6.70 -16.82
C GLU A 95 -3.67 -6.00 -15.46
N LEU A 96 -2.54 -5.33 -15.24
CA LEU A 96 -2.27 -4.63 -13.97
C LEU A 96 -3.19 -3.41 -13.80
N PHE A 97 -3.44 -2.68 -14.89
CA PHE A 97 -4.18 -1.43 -14.93
C PHE A 97 -5.64 -1.59 -15.39
N GLU A 98 -6.16 -2.82 -15.43
CA GLU A 98 -7.57 -3.06 -15.70
C GLU A 98 -8.46 -2.34 -14.65
N PRO A 99 -9.58 -1.71 -15.07
CA PRO A 99 -10.52 -1.10 -14.14
C PRO A 99 -11.03 -2.12 -13.11
N SER A 100 -11.25 -1.65 -11.88
CA SER A 100 -11.85 -2.49 -10.83
C SER A 100 -13.28 -2.90 -11.21
N ASP A 101 -13.63 -4.13 -10.85
CA ASP A 101 -14.95 -4.73 -10.96
C ASP A 101 -15.90 -4.32 -9.79
N PHE A 102 -15.63 -3.19 -9.12
CA PHE A 102 -16.29 -2.76 -7.87
C PHE A 102 -17.80 -2.99 -7.81
N PHE A 103 -18.55 -2.67 -8.87
CA PHE A 103 -20.02 -2.79 -8.92
C PHE A 103 -20.54 -4.22 -9.16
N ILE A 104 -19.63 -5.16 -9.39
CA ILE A 104 -19.91 -6.58 -9.65
C ILE A 104 -19.37 -7.45 -8.50
N SER A 105 -18.32 -7.00 -7.80
CA SER A 105 -17.64 -7.78 -6.75
C SER A 105 -18.50 -8.01 -5.48
N TYR A 106 -19.48 -7.14 -5.21
CA TYR A 106 -20.29 -7.19 -3.99
C TYR A 106 -21.79 -7.39 -4.28
N PRO A 107 -22.52 -8.13 -3.41
CA PRO A 107 -23.95 -8.37 -3.59
C PRO A 107 -24.84 -7.17 -3.24
N TYR A 108 -24.34 -6.23 -2.42
CA TYR A 108 -25.12 -5.09 -1.92
C TYR A 108 -24.29 -3.81 -1.95
N TYR A 109 -24.94 -2.70 -2.26
CA TYR A 109 -24.34 -1.36 -2.30
C TYR A 109 -25.23 -0.35 -1.57
N LEU A 110 -24.60 0.67 -0.98
CA LEU A 110 -25.28 1.84 -0.45
C LEU A 110 -25.06 3.02 -1.41
N SER A 111 -26.13 3.71 -1.80
CA SER A 111 -26.06 4.97 -2.55
C SER A 111 -26.23 6.13 -1.58
N LEU A 112 -25.44 7.19 -1.75
CA LEU A 112 -25.50 8.43 -0.97
C LEU A 112 -26.25 9.52 -1.73
#